data_AF-A0A957V067-F1
#
_entry.id   AF-A0A957V067-F1
#
_cell.length_a   1.000
_cell.length_b   1.000
_cell.length_c   1.000
_cell.angle_alpha   90.00
_cell.angle_beta   90.00
_cell.angle_gamma   90.00
#
_symmetry.space_group_name_H-M   'P 1'
#
loop_
_entity.id
_entity.type
_entity.pdbx_description
1 polymer ?
#
loop_
_entity_poly.entity_id
_entity_poly.type
_entity_poly.pdbx_seq_one_letter_code
_entity_poly.pdbx_strand_id
1 'polypeptide(L)' 'RERDVLALMITGMNNSEIAEQLVVSRSTVKYHVSNILSKLQATSRTEAVAYALQQNLVSYPKERP' A
#
# COMPACT_ATOMS: atom_id res chain seq x y z
N ARG A 1 2.54 -5.93 -7.74
CA ARG A 1 1.92 -4.59 -7.75
C ARG A 1 1.10 -4.28 -6.51
N GLU A 2 0.01 -4.98 -6.17
CA GLU A 2 -0.74 -4.69 -4.93
C GLU A 2 0.13 -4.81 -3.66
N ARG A 3 1.00 -5.83 -3.58
CA ARG A 3 1.98 -5.95 -2.49
C ARG A 3 2.93 -4.75 -2.42
N ASP A 4 3.42 -4.26 -3.56
CA ASP A 4 4.31 -3.10 -3.63
C ASP A 4 3.59 -1.84 -3.14
N VAL A 5 2.34 -1.63 -3.57
CA VAL A 5 1.48 -0.53 -3.10
C VAL A 5 1.24 -0.65 -1.60
N LEU A 6 0.91 -1.84 -1.09
CA LEU A 6 0.69 -2.08 0.34
C LEU A 6 1.96 -1.85 1.17
N ALA A 7 3.14 -2.25 0.68
CA ALA A 7 4.42 -1.98 1.32
C ALA A 7 4.68 -0.48 1.46
N LEU A 8 4.44 0.29 0.40
CA LEU A 8 4.58 1.75 0.43
C LEU A 8 3.45 2.42 1.24
N MET A 9 2.29 1.77 1.36
CA MET A 9 1.25 2.26 2.27
C MET A 9 1.68 2.19 3.73
N ILE A 10 2.38 1.11 4.11
CA ILE A 10 2.93 0.90 5.45
C ILE A 10 4.01 1.94 5.79
N THR A 11 4.78 2.42 4.81
CA THR A 11 5.77 3.49 5.03
C THR A 11 5.14 4.89 5.15
N GLY A 12 3.81 5.00 5.03
CA GLY A 12 3.07 6.26 5.16
C GLY A 12 2.88 7.03 3.85
N MET A 13 3.34 6.51 2.71
CA MET A 13 3.33 7.26 1.44
C MET A 13 1.94 7.41 0.85
N ASN A 14 1.50 8.61 0.53
CA ASN A 14 0.20 8.86 -0.10
C ASN A 14 0.16 8.37 -1.57
N ASN A 15 -1.03 8.35 -2.18
CA ASN A 15 -1.19 7.79 -3.53
C ASN A 15 -0.37 8.52 -4.63
N SER A 16 -0.02 9.80 -4.44
CA SER A 16 0.85 10.53 -5.36
C SER A 16 2.30 10.07 -5.22
N GLU A 17 2.81 9.97 -3.99
CA GLU A 17 4.17 9.47 -3.71
C GLU A 17 4.36 8.02 -4.17
N ILE A 18 3.35 7.17 -3.95
CA ILE A 18 3.36 5.78 -4.45
C ILE A 18 3.38 5.75 -5.99
N ALA A 19 2.61 6.64 -6.64
CA ALA A 19 2.55 6.71 -8.10
C ALA A 19 3.90 7.12 -8.69
N GLU A 20 4.57 8.09 -8.08
CA GLU A 20 5.92 8.51 -8.44
C GLU A 20 6.93 7.38 -8.23
N GLN A 21 6.93 6.74 -7.06
CA GLN A 21 7.89 5.69 -6.73
C GLN A 21 7.72 4.42 -7.58
N LEU A 22 6.49 4.07 -7.96
CA LEU A 22 6.22 2.91 -8.81
C LEU A 22 6.22 3.25 -10.32
N VAL A 23 6.41 4.52 -10.68
CA VAL A 23 6.37 5.04 -12.05
C VAL A 23 5.06 4.65 -12.76
N VAL A 24 3.94 4.94 -12.10
CA VAL A 24 2.57 4.69 -12.60
C VAL A 24 1.67 5.90 -12.38
N SER A 25 0.46 5.87 -12.93
CA SER A 25 -0.51 6.94 -12.70
C SER A 25 -1.15 6.87 -11.30
N ARG A 26 -1.61 8.02 -10.78
CA ARG A 26 -2.38 8.08 -9.52
C ARG A 26 -3.67 7.26 -9.56
N SER A 27 -4.31 7.13 -10.73
CA SER A 27 -5.50 6.30 -10.90
C SER A 27 -5.17 4.81 -10.83
N THR A 28 -4.01 4.39 -11.36
CA THR A 28 -3.49 3.02 -11.19
C THR A 28 -3.27 2.69 -9.70
N VAL A 29 -2.69 3.62 -8.93
CA VAL A 29 -2.53 3.43 -7.48
C VAL A 29 -3.89 3.35 -6.78
N LYS A 30 -4.84 4.25 -7.09
CA LYS A 30 -6.20 4.19 -6.52
C LYS A 30 -6.87 2.84 -6.79
N TYR A 31 -6.75 2.31 -8.01
CA TYR A 31 -7.27 1.00 -8.37
C TYR A 31 -6.66 -0.11 -7.50
N HIS A 32 -5.33 -0.13 -7.34
CA HIS A 32 -4.67 -1.10 -6.48
C HIS A 32 -5.07 -0.95 -5.00
N VAL A 33 -5.19 0.27 -4.49
CA VAL A 33 -5.66 0.53 -3.11
C VAL A 33 -7.06 -0.04 -2.92
N SER A 34 -8.01 0.24 -3.82
CA SER A 34 -9.37 -0.31 -3.73
C SER A 34 -9.37 -1.85 -3.72
N ASN A 35 -8.56 -2.49 -4.57
CA ASN A 35 -8.45 -3.94 -4.58
C ASN A 35 -7.83 -4.50 -3.29
N ILE A 36 -6.82 -3.82 -2.73
CA ILE A 36 -6.21 -4.20 -1.46
C ILE A 36 -7.25 -4.13 -0.34
N LEU A 37 -8.00 -3.03 -0.25
CA LEU A 37 -9.07 -2.86 0.75
C LEU A 37 -10.08 -4.00 0.64
N SER A 38 -10.56 -4.30 -0.56
CA SER A 38 -11.49 -5.41 -0.80
C SER A 38 -10.91 -6.77 -0.38
N LYS A 39 -9.65 -7.06 -0.75
CA LYS A 39 -8.99 -8.34 -0.43
C LYS A 39 -8.69 -8.52 1.06
N LEU A 40 -8.37 -7.44 1.75
CA LEU A 40 -8.11 -7.44 3.19
C LEU A 40 -9.38 -7.25 4.01
N GLN A 41 -10.54 -7.12 3.36
CA GLN A 41 -11.83 -6.76 3.98
C GLN A 41 -11.73 -5.51 4.86
N ALA A 42 -10.85 -4.58 4.48
CA ALA A 42 -10.62 -3.34 5.16
C ALA A 42 -11.48 -2.22 4.55
N THR A 43 -12.04 -1.38 5.40
CA THR A 43 -12.84 -0.20 5.03
C THR A 43 -11.98 1.06 4.86
N SER A 44 -10.76 1.03 5.39
CA SER A 44 -9.85 2.17 5.34
C SER A 44 -8.41 1.77 5.08
N ARG A 45 -7.63 2.75 4.60
CA ARG A 45 -6.19 2.64 4.45
C ARG A 45 -5.50 2.25 5.76
N THR A 46 -5.89 2.86 6.87
CA THR A 46 -5.32 2.60 8.19
C THR A 46 -5.59 1.17 8.63
N GLU A 47 -6.82 0.69 8.41
CA GLU A 47 -7.19 -0.70 8.70
C GLU A 47 -6.42 -1.70 7.85
N ALA A 48 -6.26 -1.45 6.55
CA ALA A 48 -5.45 -2.29 5.67
C ALA A 48 -3.98 -2.35 6.08
N VAL A 49 -3.40 -1.21 6.50
CA VAL A 49 -2.03 -1.15 7.02
C VAL A 49 -1.91 -1.90 8.34
N ALA A 50 -2.83 -1.69 9.28
CA ALA A 50 -2.85 -2.39 10.56
C ALA A 50 -2.96 -3.92 10.38
N TYR A 51 -3.86 -4.37 9.51
CA TYR A 51 -4.02 -5.78 9.17
C TYR A 51 -2.74 -6.36 8.54
N ALA A 52 -2.15 -5.65 7.57
CA ALA A 52 -0.92 -6.09 6.91
C ALA A 52 0.27 -6.23 7.89
N LEU A 53 0.36 -5.34 8.87
CA LEU A 53 1.37 -5.40 9.94
C LEU A 53 1.11 -6.58 10.90
N GLN A 54 -0.13 -6.78 11.35
CA GLN A 54 -0.48 -7.88 12.25
C GLN A 54 -0.21 -9.25 11.64
N GLN A 55 -0.46 -9.41 10.33
CA GLN A 55 -0.31 -10.68 9.62
C GLN A 55 1.09 -10.88 9.02
N ASN A 56 2.03 -9.95 9.25
CA ASN A 56 3.36 -9.93 8.62
C ASN A 56 3.30 -10.12 7.08
N LEU A 57 2.26 -9.56 6.43
CA LEU A 57 1.96 -9.79 5.01
C LEU A 57 2.98 -9.15 4.06
N VAL A 58 3.78 -8.23 4.57
CA VAL A 58 4.79 -7.50 3.79
C VAL A 58 5.99 -7.23 4.69
N SER A 59 7.18 -7.55 4.21
CA SER A 59 8.40 -6.99 4.80
C SER A 59 8.40 -5.49 4.53
N TYR A 60 8.66 -4.69 5.56
CA TYR A 60 9.05 -3.30 5.38
C TYR A 60 10.12 -3.27 4.28
N PRO A 61 9.98 -2.45 3.23
CA PRO A 61 11.09 -2.20 2.35
C PRO A 61 12.20 -1.60 3.22
N LYS A 62 13.20 -2.43 3.56
CA LYS A 62 14.45 -1.98 4.15
C LYS A 62 15.06 -1.07 3.11
N GLU A 63 14.90 0.24 3.30
CA GLU A 63 15.87 1.30 3.01
C GLU A 63 15.20 2.67 3.07
N ARG A 64 15.55 3.44 4.09
CA ARG A 64 15.99 4.83 3.91
C ARG A 64 17.33 4.97 4.65
N PRO A 65 18.45 5.25 3.96
CA PRO A 65 19.55 5.95 4.62
C PRO A 65 19.12 7.36 5.05
#